data_AF-A0A356UCR1-F1
#
_entry.id   AF-A0A356UCR1-F1
#
_cell.length_a   1.000
_cell.length_b   1.000
_cell.length_c   1.000
_cell.angle_alpha   90.00
_cell.angle_beta   90.00
_cell.angle_gamma   90.00
#
_symmetry.space_group_name_H-M   'P 1'
#
loop_
_entity.id
_entity.type
_entity.pdbx_description
1 polymer ?
#
loop_
_entity_poly.entity_id
_entity_poly.type
_entity_poly.pdbx_seq_one_letter_code
_entity_poly.pdbx_strand_id
1 'polypeptide(L)'
;MMKKAFYLGLGVMSMTREKAERFYNEMIEKGHMSGEEARQFVDEAVKKGEEERKEMSKFIREEMDEFKKDWSMVSRAEFEALEARVKELEQKLQ
;
A
#
# COMPACT_ATOMS: atom_id res chain seq x y z
N MET A 1 3.38 -1.75 26.16
CA MET A 1 4.76 -1.31 25.87
C MET A 1 5.44 -2.21 24.84
N MET A 2 5.56 -3.52 25.10
CA MET A 2 6.17 -4.51 24.19
C MET A 2 5.63 -4.47 22.75
N LYS A 3 4.29 -4.47 22.58
CA LYS A 3 3.63 -4.34 21.27
C LYS A 3 4.09 -3.10 20.49
N LYS A 4 4.19 -1.94 21.15
CA LYS A 4 4.63 -0.68 20.54
C LYS A 4 6.12 -0.73 20.17
N ALA A 5 6.96 -1.29 21.04
CA ALA A 5 8.39 -1.46 20.77
C ALA A 5 8.64 -2.40 19.58
N PHE A 6 7.85 -3.46 19.45
CA PHE A 6 7.90 -4.37 18.31
C PHE A 6 7.53 -3.67 16.99
N TYR A 7 6.42 -2.92 16.98
CA TYR A 7 6.03 -2.12 15.81
C TYR A 7 7.09 -1.08 15.42
N LEU A 8 7.75 -0.46 16.40
CA LEU A 8 8.87 0.46 16.17
C LEU A 8 10.13 -0.23 15.67
N GLY A 9 10.48 -1.39 16.22
CA GLY A 9 11.69 -2.13 15.87
C GLY A 9 11.66 -2.81 14.50
N LEU A 10 10.48 -3.28 14.06
CA LEU A 10 10.32 -3.86 12.73
C LEU A 10 9.87 -2.85 11.69
N GLY A 11 9.22 -1.76 12.11
CA GLY A 11 8.49 -0.87 11.22
C GLY A 11 7.20 -1.51 10.72
N VAL A 12 6.12 -0.72 10.72
CA VAL A 12 4.77 -1.15 10.30
C VAL A 12 4.75 -1.69 8.86
N MET A 13 5.56 -1.12 7.96
CA MET A 13 5.62 -1.57 6.56
C MET A 13 6.33 -2.93 6.36
N SER A 14 7.23 -3.33 7.27
CA SER A 14 7.97 -4.60 7.16
C SER A 14 7.33 -5.75 7.94
N MET A 15 6.19 -5.47 8.59
CA MET A 15 5.43 -6.44 9.35
C MET A 15 4.81 -7.49 8.41
N THR A 16 5.15 -8.75 8.63
CA THR A 16 4.57 -9.90 7.90
C THR A 16 3.95 -10.87 8.90
N ARG A 17 3.00 -11.69 8.44
CA ARG A 17 2.37 -12.75 9.25
C ARG A 17 3.43 -13.62 9.93
N GLU A 18 4.44 -14.08 9.20
CA GLU A 18 5.54 -14.89 9.74
C GLU A 18 6.37 -14.18 10.82
N LYS A 19 6.66 -12.87 10.65
CA LYS A 19 7.41 -12.11 11.67
C LYS A 19 6.59 -11.91 12.94
N ALA A 20 5.28 -11.67 12.80
CA ALA A 20 4.38 -11.56 13.93
C ALA A 20 4.27 -12.91 14.67
N GLU A 21 4.05 -14.01 13.94
CA GLU A 21 3.97 -15.36 14.51
C GLU A 21 5.25 -15.74 15.26
N ARG A 22 6.44 -15.48 14.70
CA ARG A 22 7.72 -15.73 15.39
C ARG A 22 7.87 -14.96 16.70
N PHE A 23 7.59 -13.65 16.68
CA PHE A 23 7.73 -12.80 17.87
C PHE A 23 6.80 -13.23 19.00
N TYR A 24 5.57 -13.62 18.68
CA TYR A 24 4.60 -14.03 19.68
C TYR A 24 4.79 -15.47 20.16
N ASN A 25 5.30 -16.37 19.31
CA ASN A 25 5.73 -17.70 19.76
C ASN A 25 6.82 -17.59 20.83
N GLU A 26 7.82 -16.71 20.65
CA GLU A 26 8.82 -16.46 21.69
C GLU A 26 8.21 -15.90 22.99
N MET A 27 7.16 -15.08 22.89
CA MET A 27 6.47 -14.54 24.07
C MET A 27 5.63 -15.60 24.79
N ILE A 28 5.04 -16.55 24.06
CA ILE A 28 4.36 -17.71 24.64
C ILE A 28 5.36 -18.61 25.36
N GLU A 29 6.49 -18.92 24.72
CA GLU A 29 7.56 -19.73 25.32
C GLU A 29 8.13 -19.12 26.59
N LYS A 30 8.26 -17.79 26.64
CA LYS A 30 8.70 -17.04 27.83
C LYS A 30 7.60 -16.87 28.88
N GLY A 31 6.40 -17.39 28.65
CA GLY A 31 5.25 -17.28 29.57
C GLY A 31 4.69 -15.87 29.71
N HIS A 32 5.01 -14.97 28.77
CA HIS A 32 4.59 -13.57 28.79
C HIS A 32 3.29 -13.32 28.02
N MET A 33 2.79 -14.32 27.29
CA MET A 33 1.56 -14.22 26.50
C MET A 33 0.91 -15.60 26.37
N SER A 34 -0.42 -15.65 26.39
CA SER A 34 -1.15 -16.87 26.06
C SER A 34 -1.22 -17.11 24.54
N GLY A 35 -1.40 -18.37 24.12
CA GLY A 35 -1.57 -18.70 22.71
C GLY A 35 -2.81 -18.07 22.06
N GLU A 36 -3.83 -17.75 22.86
CA GLU A 36 -5.04 -17.06 22.40
C GLU A 36 -4.77 -15.57 22.13
N GLU A 37 -4.10 -14.87 23.05
CA GLU A 37 -3.70 -13.46 22.88
C GLU A 37 -2.74 -13.28 21.69
N ALA A 38 -1.86 -14.25 21.45
CA ALA A 38 -0.96 -14.24 20.30
C ALA A 38 -1.72 -14.32 18.97
N ARG A 39 -2.68 -15.26 18.87
CA ARG A 39 -3.51 -15.42 17.66
C ARG A 39 -4.31 -14.16 17.36
N GLN A 40 -5.00 -13.62 18.36
CA GLN A 40 -5.78 -12.38 18.20
C GLN A 40 -4.89 -11.23 17.73
N PHE A 41 -3.69 -11.10 18.28
CA PHE A 41 -2.79 -10.04 17.88
C PHE A 41 -2.28 -10.20 16.44
N VAL A 42 -1.93 -11.42 16.01
CA VAL A 42 -1.50 -11.67 14.63
C VAL A 42 -2.59 -11.26 13.65
N ASP A 43 -3.85 -11.62 13.93
CA ASP A 43 -4.97 -11.26 13.07
C ASP A 43 -5.24 -9.76 13.06
N GLU A 44 -5.17 -9.08 14.21
CA GLU A 44 -5.24 -7.61 14.29
C GLU A 44 -4.12 -6.92 13.51
N ALA A 45 -2.89 -7.43 13.62
CA ALA A 45 -1.72 -6.88 12.94
C ALA A 45 -1.81 -7.05 11.42
N VAL A 46 -2.28 -8.21 10.95
CA VAL A 46 -2.51 -8.46 9.52
C VAL A 46 -3.60 -7.54 8.99
N LYS A 47 -4.76 -7.48 9.66
CA LYS A 47 -5.88 -6.64 9.25
C LYS A 47 -5.50 -5.16 9.17
N LYS A 48 -4.82 -4.67 10.21
CA LYS A 48 -4.35 -3.28 10.26
C LYS A 48 -3.32 -2.99 9.16
N GLY A 49 -2.41 -3.93 8.89
CA GLY A 49 -1.45 -3.81 7.80
C GLY A 49 -2.10 -3.75 6.41
N GLU A 50 -3.19 -4.50 6.19
CA GLU A 50 -3.97 -4.44 4.95
C GLU A 50 -4.70 -3.10 4.78
N GLU A 51 -5.32 -2.60 5.86
CA GLU A 51 -5.97 -1.29 5.87
C GLU A 51 -4.98 -0.15 5.58
N GLU A 52 -3.84 -0.11 6.30
CA GLU A 52 -2.79 0.90 6.09
C GLU A 52 -2.21 0.84 4.66
N ARG A 53 -2.02 -0.36 4.09
CA ARG A 53 -1.57 -0.52 2.69
C ARG A 53 -2.57 0.05 1.69
N LYS A 54 -3.86 -0.15 1.95
CA LYS A 54 -4.93 0.37 1.08
C LYS A 54 -4.99 1.89 1.14
N GLU A 55 -4.91 2.47 2.33
CA GLU A 55 -4.86 3.93 2.50
C GLU A 55 -3.63 4.54 1.84
N MET A 56 -2.45 3.93 2.03
CA MET A 56 -1.21 4.35 1.37
C MET A 56 -1.33 4.28 -0.15
N SER A 57 -1.87 3.20 -0.71
CA SER A 57 -2.05 3.08 -2.16
C SER A 57 -3.01 4.13 -2.71
N LYS A 58 -4.04 4.50 -1.94
CA LYS A 58 -4.97 5.56 -2.30
C LYS A 58 -4.27 6.92 -2.30
N PHE A 59 -3.56 7.25 -1.22
CA PHE A 59 -2.79 8.48 -1.10
C PHE A 59 -1.79 8.64 -2.25
N ILE A 60 -1.02 7.59 -2.57
CA ILE A 60 -0.07 7.63 -3.69
C ILE A 60 -0.77 7.90 -5.03
N ARG A 61 -1.95 7.31 -5.29
CA ARG A 61 -2.69 7.57 -6.52
C ARG A 61 -3.18 9.02 -6.59
N GLU A 62 -3.69 9.55 -5.48
CA GLU A 62 -4.16 10.93 -5.38
C GLU A 62 -3.01 11.91 -5.66
N GLU A 63 -1.85 11.73 -5.01
CA GLU A 63 -0.64 12.53 -5.25
C GLU A 63 -0.15 12.42 -6.70
N MET A 64 -0.18 11.23 -7.30
CA MET A 64 0.19 11.06 -8.70
C MET A 64 -0.79 11.75 -9.66
N ASP A 65 -2.08 11.76 -9.34
CA ASP A 65 -3.09 12.42 -10.16
C ASP A 65 -3.06 13.94 -10.00
N GLU A 66 -2.73 14.48 -8.81
CA GLU A 66 -2.40 15.89 -8.63
C GLU A 66 -1.14 16.28 -9.40
N PHE A 67 -0.07 15.48 -9.30
CA PHE A 67 1.17 15.74 -10.04
C PHE A 67 0.93 15.80 -11.56
N LYS A 68 0.10 14.92 -12.13
CA LYS A 68 -0.27 14.97 -13.56
C LYS A 68 -0.99 16.26 -13.95
N LYS A 69 -1.89 16.75 -13.10
CA LYS A 69 -2.63 18.01 -13.33
C LYS A 69 -1.67 19.20 -13.34
N ASP A 70 -0.78 19.26 -12.36
CA ASP A 70 0.16 20.38 -12.20
C ASP A 70 1.25 20.38 -13.29
N TRP A 71 1.64 19.21 -13.79
CA TRP A 71 2.71 19.08 -14.80
C TRP A 71 2.24 18.98 -16.25
N SER A 72 0.96 19.23 -16.56
CA SER A 72 0.43 19.13 -17.94
C SER A 72 0.78 17.79 -18.63
N MET A 73 0.90 16.71 -17.86
CA MET A 73 1.29 15.40 -18.40
C MET A 73 0.07 14.76 -19.06
N VAL A 74 0.16 14.56 -20.37
CA VAL A 74 -0.88 13.91 -21.17
C VAL A 74 -0.70 12.40 -21.05
N SER A 75 -1.79 11.66 -20.78
CA SER A 75 -1.73 10.20 -20.79
C SER A 75 -1.49 9.65 -22.19
N ARG A 76 -0.99 8.42 -22.28
CA ARG A 76 -0.79 7.72 -23.56
C ARG A 76 -2.08 7.64 -24.38
N ALA A 77 -3.20 7.36 -23.71
CA ALA A 77 -4.52 7.27 -24.35
C ALA A 77 -4.99 8.62 -24.90
N GLU A 78 -4.79 9.71 -24.16
CA GLU A 78 -5.11 11.07 -24.63
C GLU A 78 -4.23 11.48 -25.82
N PHE A 79 -2.94 11.10 -25.80
CA PHE A 79 -2.04 11.33 -26.92
C PHE A 79 -2.47 10.57 -28.18
N GLU A 80 -2.79 9.28 -28.06
CA GLU A 80 -3.26 8.46 -29.19
C GLU A 80 -4.61 8.94 -29.75
N ALA A 81 -5.52 9.41 -28.88
CA ALA A 81 -6.76 10.04 -29.29
C ALA A 81 -6.52 11.35 -30.06
N LEU A 82 -5.54 12.15 -29.65
CA LEU A 82 -5.13 13.36 -30.36
C LEU A 82 -4.50 13.01 -31.72
N GLU A 83 -3.60 12.03 -31.76
CA GLU A 83 -2.95 11.57 -33.00
C GLU A 83 -3.98 11.07 -34.02
N ALA A 84 -4.99 10.30 -33.58
CA ALA A 84 -6.07 9.83 -34.45
C ALA A 84 -6.89 11.00 -35.03
N ARG A 85 -7.23 11.99 -34.20
CA ARG A 85 -7.94 13.20 -34.65
C ARG A 85 -7.10 14.02 -35.64
N VAL A 86 -5.79 14.12 -35.42
CA VAL A 86 -4.87 14.81 -36.35
C VAL A 86 -4.86 14.09 -37.70
N LYS A 87 -4.69 12.77 -37.73
CA LYS A 87 -4.73 11.98 -38.98
C LYS A 87 -6.05 12.15 -39.74
N GLU A 88 -7.18 12.15 -39.04
CA GLU A 88 -8.49 12.36 -39.68
C GLU A 88 -8.62 13.74 -40.31
N LEU A 89 -8.11 14.78 -39.63
CA LEU A 89 -8.11 16.15 -40.16
C LEU A 89 -7.18 16.30 -41.36
N GLU A 90 -5.98 15.69 -41.30
CA GLU A 90 -5.03 15.67 -42.41
C GLU A 90 -5.63 15.01 -43.65
N GLN A 91 -6.36 13.91 -43.49
CA GLN A 91 -7.07 13.24 -44.58
C GLN A 91 -8.18 14.09 -45.22
N LYS A 92 -8.82 14.98 -44.45
CA LYS A 92 -9.89 15.87 -44.95
C LYS A 92 -9.35 17.12 -45.67
N LEU A 93 -8.08 17.45 -45.45
CA LEU A 93 -7.40 18.59 -46.07
C LEU A 93 -6.62 18.20 -47.33
N GLN A 94 -6.47 16.90 -47.61
CA GLN A 94 -6.02 16.34 -48.88
C GLN A 94 -7.18 16.20 -49.87
#